data_AF-A0A378RK66-F1
#
_entry.id   AF-A0A378RK66-F1
#
_cell.length_a   1.000
_cell.length_b   1.000
_cell.length_c   1.000
_cell.angle_alpha   90.00
_cell.angle_beta   90.00
_cell.angle_gamma   90.00
#
_symmetry.space_group_name_H-M   'P 1'
#
loop_
_entity.id
_entity.type
_entity.pdbx_description
1 polymer ?
#
loop_
_entity_poly.entity_id
_entity_poly.type
_entity_poly.pdbx_seq_one_letter_code
_entity_poly.pdbx_strand_id
1 'polypeptide(L)' 'MKTKTVTLACPACNTPVFIEVSQLILGTRFTCSNCQAAIGLAQNSKSIVEEAVQSYTSLTSTPKK' A
#
# COMPACT_ATOMS: atom_id res chain seq x y z
N MET A 1 18.18 11.64 -0.42
CA MET A 1 16.95 10.99 0.06
C MET A 1 16.85 9.63 -0.63
N LYS A 2 16.74 8.52 0.10
CA LYS A 2 16.68 7.16 -0.50
C LYS A 2 15.24 6.86 -0.90
N THR A 3 14.90 7.03 -2.18
CA THR A 3 13.62 6.58 -2.74
C THR A 3 13.62 5.06 -2.82
N LYS A 4 12.64 4.43 -2.16
CA LYS A 4 12.51 2.97 -2.14
C LYS A 4 11.67 2.56 -3.36
N THR A 5 12.31 1.94 -4.35
CA THR A 5 11.65 1.40 -5.54
C THR A 5 11.40 -0.09 -5.36
N VAL A 6 10.19 -0.54 -5.69
CA VAL A 6 9.82 -1.95 -5.70
C VAL A 6 9.40 -2.35 -7.10
N THR A 7 9.79 -3.55 -7.51
CA THR A 7 9.38 -4.14 -8.80
C THR A 7 8.30 -5.18 -8.53
N LEU A 8 7.18 -5.07 -9.22
CA LEU A 8 6.06 -6.02 -9.14
C LEU A 8 5.61 -6.42 -10.54
N ALA A 9 5.17 -7.66 -10.70
CA ALA A 9 4.55 -8.11 -11.93
C ALA A 9 3.15 -7.49 -12.05
N CYS A 10 2.85 -6.91 -13.22
CA CYS A 10 1.51 -6.39 -13.50
C CYS A 10 0.48 -7.54 -13.45
N PRO A 11 -0.63 -7.41 -12.70
CA PRO A 11 -1.62 -8.48 -12.60
C PRO A 11 -2.36 -8.78 -13.92
N ALA A 12 -2.38 -7.84 -14.87
CA ALA A 12 -3.08 -8.01 -16.15
C ALA A 12 -2.22 -8.64 -17.26
N CYS A 13 -0.91 -8.33 -17.28
CA CYS A 13 -0.02 -8.73 -18.39
C CYS A 13 1.33 -9.29 -17.94
N ASN A 14 1.52 -9.49 -16.63
CA ASN A 14 2.75 -9.95 -15.98
C ASN A 14 3.99 -9.08 -16.22
N THR A 15 3.85 -7.95 -16.91
CA THR A 15 4.97 -7.05 -17.22
C THR A 15 5.52 -6.43 -15.93
N PRO A 16 6.84 -6.40 -15.72
CA PRO A 16 7.43 -5.79 -14.54
C PRO A 16 7.15 -4.28 -14.50
N VAL A 17 6.60 -3.82 -13.38
CA VAL A 17 6.30 -2.41 -13.11
C VAL A 17 7.17 -1.93 -11.95
N PHE A 18 7.85 -0.81 -12.18
CA PHE A 18 8.65 -0.15 -11.16
C PHE A 18 7.79 0.88 -10.45
N ILE A 19 7.63 0.71 -9.14
CA ILE A 19 6.85 1.61 -8.30
C ILE A 19 7.76 2.26 -7.29
N GLU A 20 7.73 3.59 -7.25
CA GLU A 20 8.32 4.34 -6.15
C GLU A 20 7.35 4.33 -4.96
N VAL A 21 7.75 3.67 -3.87
CA VAL A 21 6.89 3.46 -2.69
C VAL A 21 6.45 4.80 -2.09
N SER A 22 7.31 5.81 -2.09
CA SER A 22 6.99 7.14 -1.57
C SER A 22 5.84 7.80 -2.35
N GLN A 23 5.88 7.77 -3.68
CA GLN A 23 4.79 8.26 -4.54
C GLN A 23 3.51 7.43 -4.35
N LEU A 24 3.63 6.12 -4.18
CA LEU A 24 2.47 5.23 -3.97
C LEU A 24 1.73 5.57 -2.67
N ILE A 25 2.46 5.79 -1.58
CA ILE A 25 1.89 6.20 -0.27
C ILE A 25 1.22 7.58 -0.37
N LEU A 26 1.75 8.49 -1.19
CA LEU A 26 1.15 9.79 -1.47
C LEU A 26 -0.15 9.70 -2.31
N GLY A 27 -0.55 8.51 -2.74
CA GLY A 27 -1.75 8.28 -3.53
C GLY A 27 -1.53 8.32 -5.04
N THR A 28 -0.27 8.36 -5.49
CA THR A 28 0.09 8.30 -6.91
C THR A 28 -0.27 6.93 -7.48
N ARG A 29 -0.88 6.93 -8.67
CA ARG A 29 -1.23 5.72 -9.41
C ARG A 29 -0.20 5.52 -10.51
N PHE A 30 0.26 4.28 -10.67
CA PHE A 30 1.24 3.89 -11.66
C PHE A 30 0.56 3.14 -12.80
N THR A 31 0.73 3.61 -14.03
CA THR A 31 0.14 2.98 -15.20
C THR A 31 1.15 2.00 -15.79
N CYS A 32 0.73 0.76 -16.05
CA CYS A 32 1.57 -0.22 -16.73
C CYS A 32 1.77 0.18 -18.20
N SER A 33 3.03 0.25 -18.66
CA SER A 33 3.35 0.67 -20.04
C SER A 33 2.87 -0.29 -21.12
N ASN A 34 2.61 -1.56 -20.78
CA ASN A 34 2.24 -2.58 -21.76
C ASN A 34 0.72 -2.73 -21.92
N CYS A 35 -0.02 -2.79 -20.81
CA CYS A 35 -1.46 -3.02 -20.82
C CYS A 35 -2.30 -1.82 -20.37
N GLN A 36 -1.66 -0.70 -20.00
CA GLN A 36 -2.31 0.51 -19.50
C GLN A 36 -3.11 0.31 -18.20
N ALA A 37 -2.92 -0.82 -17.50
CA ALA A 37 -3.54 -1.06 -16.19
C ALA A 37 -3.02 -0.07 -15.14
N ALA A 38 -3.94 0.54 -14.38
CA ALA A 38 -3.59 1.44 -13.28
C ALA A 38 -3.39 0.66 -11.98
N ILE A 39 -2.24 0.84 -11.34
CA ILE A 39 -1.84 0.20 -10.10
C ILE A 39 -1.71 1.30 -9.03
N GLY A 40 -2.45 1.17 -7.94
CA GLY A 40 -2.42 2.11 -6.82
C GLY A 40 -2.80 1.41 -5.52
N LEU A 41 -2.52 2.03 -4.38
CA LEU A 41 -3.03 1.55 -3.11
C LEU A 41 -4.56 1.65 -3.11
N ALA A 42 -5.24 0.53 -2.83
CA ALA A 42 -6.69 0.49 -2.73
C ALA A 42 -7.15 1.37 -1.55
N GLN A 43 -8.11 2.26 -1.80
CA GLN A 43 -8.67 3.16 -0.77
C GLN A 43 -9.36 2.41 0.38
N ASN A 44 -9.83 1.18 0.13
CA ASN A 44 -10.59 0.37 1.08
C ASN A 44 -9.76 -0.32 2.19
N SER A 45 -8.43 -0.18 2.20
CA SER A 45 -7.60 -0.77 3.27
C SER A 45 -7.43 0.13 4.49
N LYS A 46 -7.88 1.40 4.43
CA LYS A 46 -7.80 2.32 5.58
C LYS A 46 -8.60 1.84 6.78
N SER A 47 -9.87 1.50 6.56
CA SER A 47 -10.78 1.12 7.65
C SER A 47 -10.33 -0.14 8.39
N ILE A 48 -9.76 -1.12 7.68
CA ILE A 48 -9.29 -2.38 8.27
C ILE A 48 -8.05 -2.14 9.15
N VAL A 49 -7.15 -1.24 8.71
CA VAL A 49 -5.96 -0.87 9.49
C VAL A 49 -6.34 -0.01 10.70
N GLU A 50 -7.30 0.91 10.56
CA GLU A 50 -7.83 1.69 11.68
C GLU A 50 -8.49 0.80 12.74
N GLU A 51 -9.30 -0.17 12.34
CA GLU A 51 -9.96 -1.11 13.26
C GLU A 51 -8.96 -2.00 14.02
N ALA A 52 -7.92 -2.48 13.34
CA ALA A 52 -6.87 -3.29 13.95
C ALA A 52 -6.04 -2.51 14.99
N VAL A 53 -5.71 -1.25 14.72
CA VAL A 53 -4.98 -0.37 15.65
C VAL A 53 -5.83 -0.01 16.87
N GLN A 54 -7.13 0.24 16.66
CA GLN A 54 -8.07 0.52 17.74
C GLN A 54 -8.24 -0.69 18.66
N SER A 55 -8.43 -1.87 18.09
CA SER A 55 -8.55 -3.13 18.83
C SER A 55 -7.29 -3.45 19.64
N TYR A 56 -6.11 -3.24 19.05
CA TYR A 56 -4.84 -3.45 19.74
C TYR A 56 -4.67 -2.48 20.93
N THR A 57 -4.97 -1.20 20.72
CA THR A 57 -4.86 -0.17 21.77
C THR A 57 -5.78 -0.47 22.94
N SER A 58 -7.01 -0.95 22.69
CA SER A 58 -7.95 -1.38 23.73
C SER A 58 -7.46 -2.58 24.55
N LEU A 59 -6.65 -3.46 23.97
CA LEU A 59 -6.08 -4.61 24.67
C LEU A 59 -4.82 -4.23 25.47
N THR A 60 -3.99 -3.32 24.94
CA THR A 60 -2.74 -2.90 25.60
C THR A 60 -2.92 -1.82 26.66
N SER A 61 -4.09 -1.17 26.73
CA SER A 61 -4.42 -0.14 27.73
C SER A 61 -5.03 -0.70 29.03
N THR A 62 -4.91 -2.01 29.27
CA THR A 62 -5.01 -2.53 30.64
C THR A 62 -3.70 -2.22 31.39
N PRO A 63 -3.68 -1.29 32.35
CA PRO A 63 -2.55 -1.19 33.26
C PRO A 63 -2.45 -2.53 33.97
N LYS A 64 -1.33 -3.24 33.77
CA LYS A 64 -0.88 -4.28 34.70
C LYS A 64 -0.89 -3.65 36.09
N LYS A 65 -1.92 -3.98 36.88
CA LYS A 65 -1.96 -3.79 38.32
C LYS A 65 -1.52 -5.09 38.97
#